data_AF-A0A395LJ41-F1
#
_entry.id   AF-A0A395LJ41-F1
#
_cell.length_a   1.000
_cell.length_b   1.000
_cell.length_c   1.000
_cell.angle_alpha   90.00
_cell.angle_beta   90.00
_cell.angle_gamma   90.00
#
_symmetry.space_group_name_H-M   'P 1'
#
loop_
_entity.id
_entity.type
_entity.pdbx_description
1 polymer ?
#
loop_
_entity_poly.entity_id
_entity_poly.type
_entity_poly.pdbx_seq_one_letter_code
_entity_poly.pdbx_strand_id
1 'polypeptide(L)'
;MHKPAPPLSLVDRLRTAADAWAQESDATLAKLGRVVVNHSGFFNDLDRMPRGPSTDTLEKFARYLIDPANWPEGAVSQEAVELAHVVGVTAETSTPSSIKTDDVSLLPSTGSGQERERAA
;
A
#
# COMPACT_ATOMS: atom_id res chain seq x y z
N MET A 1 -1.84 -4.97 41.69
CA MET A 1 -0.62 -4.81 40.87
C MET A 1 -0.96 -5.22 39.44
N HIS A 2 -1.42 -4.29 38.61
CA HIS A 2 -1.56 -4.54 37.17
C HIS A 2 -0.16 -4.52 36.56
N LYS A 3 0.38 -5.69 36.24
CA LYS A 3 1.60 -5.79 35.43
C LYS A 3 1.17 -5.35 34.02
N PRO A 4 1.70 -4.25 33.44
CA PRO A 4 1.39 -3.93 32.06
C PRO A 4 1.81 -5.13 31.22
N ALA A 5 0.94 -5.58 30.31
CA ALA A 5 1.29 -6.62 29.37
C ALA A 5 2.61 -6.23 28.68
N PRO A 6 3.56 -7.16 28.52
CA PRO A 6 4.80 -6.85 27.81
C PRO A 6 4.43 -6.31 26.43
N PRO A 7 5.12 -5.26 25.94
CA PRO A 7 4.86 -4.74 24.61
C PRO A 7 5.00 -5.88 23.60
N LEU A 8 4.02 -6.01 22.70
CA LEU A 8 4.02 -7.04 21.66
C LEU A 8 5.36 -7.03 20.94
N SER A 9 5.96 -8.22 20.83
CA SER A 9 7.22 -8.39 20.12
C SER A 9 7.04 -8.02 18.65
N LEU A 10 8.13 -7.63 17.98
CA LEU A 10 8.07 -7.22 16.57
C LEU A 10 7.61 -8.37 15.66
N VAL A 11 7.94 -9.61 16.01
CA VAL A 11 7.45 -10.83 15.34
C VAL A 11 5.94 -11.01 15.54
N ASP A 12 5.44 -10.72 16.74
CA ASP A 12 4.01 -10.81 17.04
C ASP A 12 3.21 -9.76 16.25
N ARG A 13 3.70 -8.51 16.22
CA ARG A 13 3.12 -7.43 15.39
C ARG A 13 3.08 -7.80 13.91
N LEU A 14 4.15 -8.40 13.39
CA LEU A 14 4.18 -8.89 12.01
C LEU A 14 3.11 -9.95 11.78
N ARG A 15 2.93 -10.87 12.73
CA ARG A 15 1.93 -11.94 12.64
C ARG A 15 0.51 -11.38 12.67
N THR A 16 0.22 -10.44 13.57
CA THR A 16 -1.10 -9.79 13.65
C THR A 16 -1.43 -9.04 12.36
N ALA A 17 -0.50 -8.24 11.84
CA ALA A 17 -0.71 -7.51 10.58
C ALA A 17 -0.90 -8.44 9.38
N ALA A 18 -0.13 -9.54 9.33
CA ALA A 18 -0.25 -10.54 8.28
C ALA A 18 -1.57 -11.32 8.36
N ASP A 19 -2.06 -11.60 9.57
CA ASP A 19 -3.34 -12.26 9.81
C ASP A 19 -4.52 -11.36 9.40
N ALA A 20 -4.47 -10.08 9.75
CA ALA A 20 -5.45 -9.09 9.29
C ALA A 20 -5.52 -9.02 7.76
N TRP A 21 -4.36 -8.95 7.09
CA TRP A 21 -4.33 -8.98 5.61
C TRP A 21 -4.89 -10.28 5.04
N ALA A 22 -4.59 -11.42 5.66
CA ALA A 22 -5.05 -12.73 5.22
C ALA A 22 -6.57 -12.89 5.36
N GLN A 23 -7.14 -12.39 6.45
CA GLN A 23 -8.60 -12.37 6.68
C GLN A 23 -9.31 -11.51 5.64
N GLU A 24 -8.85 -10.27 5.43
CA GLU A 24 -9.50 -9.35 4.48
C GLU A 24 -9.36 -9.84 3.04
N SER A 25 -8.17 -10.33 2.67
CA SER A 25 -7.86 -10.75 1.30
C SER A 25 -8.35 -12.16 0.94
N ASP A 26 -9.02 -12.86 1.86
CA ASP A 26 -9.37 -14.29 1.76
C ASP A 26 -8.16 -15.13 1.28
N ALA A 27 -7.01 -14.89 1.92
CA ALA A 27 -5.71 -15.40 1.50
C ALA A 27 -5.00 -16.15 2.63
N THR A 28 -3.98 -16.93 2.27
CA THR A 28 -3.15 -17.63 3.26
C THR A 28 -1.88 -16.84 3.57
N LEU A 29 -1.36 -17.00 4.78
CA LEU A 29 -0.03 -16.49 5.17
C LEU A 29 1.08 -17.01 4.24
N ALA A 30 0.92 -18.21 3.69
CA ALA A 30 1.83 -18.77 2.69
C ALA A 30 1.84 -17.96 1.39
N LYS A 31 0.67 -17.48 0.94
CA LYS A 31 0.57 -16.57 -0.22
C LYS A 31 1.27 -15.26 0.07
N LEU A 32 1.07 -14.67 1.25
CA LEU A 32 1.73 -13.43 1.64
C LEU A 32 3.27 -13.58 1.65
N GLY A 33 3.78 -14.64 2.31
CA GLY A 33 5.22 -14.93 2.33
C GLY A 33 5.80 -15.16 0.93
N ARG A 34 5.03 -15.79 0.04
CA ARG A 34 5.43 -15.96 -1.36
C ARG A 34 5.46 -14.64 -2.13
N VAL A 35 4.52 -13.74 -1.91
CA VAL A 35 4.48 -12.44 -2.62
C VAL A 35 5.60 -11.51 -2.14
N VAL A 36 5.82 -11.42 -0.83
CA VAL A 36 6.74 -10.44 -0.25
C VAL A 36 8.20 -10.87 -0.32
N VAL A 37 8.48 -12.14 0.01
CA VAL A 37 9.85 -12.66 0.14
C VAL A 37 10.12 -13.93 -0.67
N ASN A 38 9.22 -14.27 -1.59
CA ASN A 38 9.30 -15.49 -2.41
C ASN A 38 9.35 -16.79 -1.59
N HIS A 39 8.92 -16.78 -0.33
CA HIS A 39 9.06 -17.90 0.61
C HIS A 39 7.72 -18.23 1.27
N SER A 40 7.02 -19.23 0.72
CA SER A 40 5.70 -19.65 1.22
C SER A 40 5.72 -20.29 2.62
N GLY A 41 6.88 -20.82 3.05
CA GLY A 41 7.08 -21.39 4.38
C GLY A 41 7.46 -20.37 5.45
N PHE A 42 7.63 -19.10 5.09
CA PHE A 42 8.21 -18.07 5.96
C PHE A 42 7.57 -18.01 7.35
N PHE A 43 6.24 -17.93 7.43
CA PHE A 43 5.52 -17.83 8.71
C PHE A 43 5.58 -19.11 9.55
N ASN A 44 5.75 -20.27 8.91
CA ASN A 44 5.92 -21.55 9.61
C ASN A 44 7.34 -21.70 10.17
N ASP A 45 8.33 -21.19 9.45
CA ASP A 45 9.73 -21.15 9.93
C ASP A 45 10.00 -20.03 10.92
N LEU A 46 9.14 -19.00 10.96
CA LEU A 46 9.32 -17.82 11.82
C LEU A 46 9.46 -18.19 13.30
N ASP A 47 8.63 -19.12 13.80
CA ASP A 47 8.68 -19.65 15.17
C ASP A 47 9.94 -20.51 15.43
N ARG A 48 10.60 -20.99 14.37
CA ARG A 48 11.80 -21.83 14.41
C ARG A 48 13.08 -21.04 14.21
N MET A 49 13.00 -19.75 13.87
CA MET A 49 14.15 -18.89 13.63
C MET A 49 14.75 -18.41 14.97
N PRO A 50 15.96 -18.84 15.35
CA PRO A 50 16.55 -18.49 16.65
C PRO A 50 16.87 -16.99 16.81
N ARG A 51 16.96 -16.25 15.70
CA ARG A 51 17.23 -14.81 15.68
C ARG A 51 16.08 -13.97 15.14
N GLY A 52 14.96 -14.60 14.79
CA GLY A 52 13.86 -13.94 14.08
C GLY A 52 14.24 -13.52 12.65
N PRO A 53 13.33 -12.80 11.96
CA PRO A 53 13.55 -12.30 10.61
C PRO A 53 14.52 -11.11 10.60
N SER A 54 15.27 -10.97 9.51
CA SER A 54 16.15 -9.81 9.28
C SER A 54 15.35 -8.52 9.14
N THR A 55 15.98 -7.38 9.43
CA THR A 55 15.38 -6.04 9.23
C THR A 55 14.89 -5.81 7.80
N ASP A 56 15.69 -6.20 6.80
CA ASP A 56 15.30 -6.13 5.38
C ASP A 56 13.99 -6.90 5.08
N THR A 57 13.82 -8.07 5.69
CA THR A 57 12.58 -8.86 5.56
C THR A 57 11.41 -8.11 6.18
N LEU A 58 11.60 -7.54 7.37
CA LEU A 58 10.57 -6.78 8.08
C LEU A 58 10.15 -5.53 7.30
N GLU A 59 11.10 -4.82 6.71
CA GLU A 59 10.84 -3.67 5.84
C GLU A 59 10.03 -4.05 4.61
N LYS A 60 10.33 -5.19 3.97
CA LYS A 60 9.56 -5.69 2.82
C LYS A 60 8.11 -5.98 3.21
N PHE A 61 7.88 -6.63 4.35
CA PHE A 61 6.52 -6.87 4.84
C PHE A 61 5.82 -5.56 5.20
N ALA A 62 6.47 -4.65 5.91
CA ALA A 62 5.90 -3.35 6.26
C ALA A 62 5.51 -2.53 5.02
N ARG A 63 6.37 -2.46 3.99
CA ARG A 63 6.07 -1.76 2.73
C ARG A 63 4.90 -2.39 1.98
N TYR A 64 4.83 -3.72 1.96
CA TYR A 64 3.74 -4.40 1.30
C TYR A 64 2.39 -4.18 2.02
N LEU A 65 2.40 -4.32 3.35
CA LEU A 65 1.20 -4.24 4.17
C LEU A 65 0.67 -2.81 4.35
N ILE A 66 1.53 -1.79 4.28
CA ILE A 66 1.10 -0.39 4.37
C ILE A 66 0.53 0.16 3.06
N ASP A 67 0.74 -0.55 1.95
CA ASP A 67 0.27 -0.11 0.64
C ASP A 67 -1.21 -0.51 0.44
N PRO A 68 -2.13 0.46 0.28
CA PRO A 68 -3.55 0.18 0.18
C PRO A 68 -3.91 -0.64 -1.08
N ALA A 69 -3.11 -0.59 -2.15
CA ALA A 69 -3.40 -1.37 -3.36
C ALA A 69 -3.22 -2.89 -3.15
N ASN A 70 -2.56 -3.31 -2.06
CA ASN A 70 -2.46 -4.70 -1.66
C ASN A 70 -3.64 -5.19 -0.81
N TRP A 71 -4.60 -4.32 -0.47
CA TRP A 71 -5.81 -4.65 0.28
C TRP A 71 -7.03 -4.65 -0.64
N PRO A 72 -8.00 -5.57 -0.44
CA PRO A 72 -9.16 -5.73 -1.33
C PRO A 72 -10.04 -4.48 -1.44
N GLU A 73 -10.25 -3.76 -0.33
CA GLU A 73 -11.05 -2.53 -0.29
C GLU A 73 -10.19 -1.26 -0.22
N GLY A 74 -8.86 -1.39 -0.34
CA GLY A 74 -7.94 -0.27 -0.13
C GLY A 74 -7.81 0.18 1.34
N ALA A 75 -8.51 -0.49 2.27
CA ALA A 75 -8.49 -0.19 3.68
C ALA A 75 -7.34 -0.94 4.37
N VAL A 76 -6.32 -0.21 4.79
CA VAL A 76 -5.18 -0.77 5.54
C VAL A 76 -5.57 -0.91 7.02
N SER A 77 -5.42 -2.11 7.59
CA SER A 77 -5.69 -2.34 9.02
C SER A 77 -4.71 -1.59 9.93
N GLN A 78 -5.16 -1.25 11.15
CA GLN A 78 -4.36 -0.50 12.12
C GLN A 78 -3.04 -1.22 12.47
N GLU A 79 -3.07 -2.54 12.51
CA GLU A 79 -1.94 -3.40 12.85
C GLU A 79 -0.82 -3.30 11.80
N ALA A 80 -1.18 -3.14 10.52
CA ALA A 80 -0.23 -2.90 9.45
C ALA A 80 0.41 -1.50 9.56
N VAL A 81 -0.37 -0.49 9.95
CA VAL A 81 0.13 0.87 10.23
C VAL A 81 1.09 0.86 11.41
N GLU A 82 0.74 0.17 12.50
CA GLU A 82 1.60 0.04 13.67
C GLU A 82 2.91 -0.70 13.37
N LEU A 83 2.85 -1.77 12.57
CA LEU A 83 4.06 -2.47 12.11
C LEU A 83 4.95 -1.53 11.30
N ALA A 84 4.39 -0.80 10.34
CA ALA A 84 5.14 0.13 9.51
C ALA A 84 5.80 1.23 10.34
N HIS A 85 5.08 1.81 11.30
CA HIS A 85 5.64 2.79 12.23
C HIS A 85 6.79 2.24 13.08
N VAL A 86 6.68 1.02 13.62
CA VAL A 86 7.75 0.41 14.42
C VAL A 86 8.98 0.08 13.58
N VAL A 87 8.78 -0.34 12.32
CA VAL A 87 9.87 -0.64 11.38
C VAL A 87 10.48 0.63 10.78
N GLY A 88 9.81 1.78 10.89
CA GLY A 88 10.26 3.07 10.34
C GLY A 88 9.95 3.22 8.85
N VAL A 89 8.98 2.46 8.33
CA VAL A 89 8.48 2.58 6.96
C VAL A 89 7.31 3.54 6.95
N THR A 90 7.44 4.64 6.22
CA THR A 90 6.31 5.51 5.89
C THR A 90 5.65 5.02 4.61
N ALA A 91 4.32 5.04 4.55
CA ALA A 91 3.62 4.85 3.28
C ALA A 91 4.15 5.90 2.29
N GLU A 92 4.80 5.47 1.21
CA GLU A 92 4.95 6.35 0.06
C GLU A 92 3.53 6.55 -0.47
N THR A 93 2.95 7.70 -0.14
CA THR A 93 1.70 8.14 -0.74
C THR A 93 2.00 8.19 -2.23
N SER A 94 1.66 7.12 -2.95
CA SER A 94 1.61 7.14 -4.40
C SER A 94 0.56 8.18 -4.75
N THR A 95 0.99 9.43 -4.89
CA THR A 95 0.22 10.46 -5.53
C THR A 95 -0.22 9.85 -6.86
N PRO A 96 -1.52 9.66 -7.11
CA PRO A 96 -1.94 9.30 -8.45
C PRO A 96 -1.39 10.42 -9.33
N SER A 97 -0.48 10.09 -10.25
CA SER A 97 -0.04 11.02 -11.28
C SER A 97 -1.30 11.49 -11.98
N SER A 98 -1.74 12.69 -11.60
CA SER A 98 -2.95 13.34 -12.07
C SER A 98 -2.85 13.42 -13.58
N ILE A 99 -3.65 12.59 -14.24
CA ILE A 99 -4.31 12.80 -15.51
C ILE A 99 -3.75 14.02 -16.26
N LYS A 100 -2.90 13.78 -17.26
CA LYS A 100 -2.63 14.77 -18.30
C LYS A 100 -3.83 14.77 -19.24
N THR A 101 -4.93 15.41 -18.84
CA THR A 101 -5.96 15.86 -19.79
C THR A 101 -5.43 17.14 -20.41
N ASP A 102 -4.67 16.98 -21.49
CA ASP A 102 -4.54 18.03 -22.49
C ASP A 102 -5.53 17.70 -23.61
N ASP A 103 -6.82 17.88 -23.32
CA ASP A 103 -7.83 18.12 -24.36
C ASP A 103 -8.36 19.52 -24.11
N VAL A 104 -7.59 20.52 -24.53
CA VAL A 104 -8.13 21.84 -24.80
C VAL A 104 -8.47 21.85 -26.29
N SER A 105 -9.61 21.23 -26.62
CA SER A 105 -10.32 21.47 -27.87
C SER A 105 -10.73 22.95 -27.92
N LEU A 106 -9.82 23.79 -28.42
CA LEU A 106 -10.07 25.19 -28.66
C LEU A 106 -10.83 25.37 -29.98
N LEU A 107 -12.10 25.77 -29.81
CA LEU A 107 -12.91 26.68 -30.63
C LEU A 107 -13.93 26.04 -31.60
N PRO A 108 -15.23 26.28 -31.37
CA PRO A 108 -16.24 26.24 -32.41
C PRO A 108 -16.24 27.54 -33.24
N SER A 109 -16.43 27.35 -34.55
CA SER A 109 -17.14 28.23 -35.49
C SER A 109 -16.60 29.63 -35.78
N THR A 110 -16.10 29.82 -37.01
CA THR A 110 -16.62 30.92 -37.85
C THR A 110 -16.61 30.49 -39.32
N GLY A 111 -17.77 30.04 -39.79
CA GLY A 111 -18.06 29.93 -41.21
C GLY A 111 -18.65 31.24 -41.74
N SER A 112 -18.25 31.57 -42.98
CA SER A 112 -19.04 32.25 -44.01
C SER A 112 -19.44 33.72 -43.86
N GLY A 113 -18.77 34.58 -44.66
CA GLY A 113 -19.43 35.33 -45.75
C GLY A 113 -20.09 36.70 -45.45
N GLN A 114 -19.84 37.63 -46.40
CA GLN A 114 -20.62 38.84 -46.75
C GLN A 114 -20.32 40.12 -45.93
N GLU A 115 -19.47 41.03 -46.44
CA GLU A 115 -19.79 42.18 -47.34
C GLU A 115 -20.75 43.19 -46.68
N ARG A 116 -20.23 44.39 -46.29
CA ARG A 116 -20.79 45.77 -46.37
C ARG A 116 -19.71 46.77 -45.91
N GLU A 117 -19.03 47.50 -46.78
CA GLU A 117 -19.36 48.84 -47.34
C GLU A 117 -18.60 49.99 -46.63
N ARG A 118 -18.05 50.89 -47.47
CA ARG A 118 -17.59 52.28 -47.24
C ARG A 118 -16.10 52.56 -46.93
N ALA A 119 -15.41 53.04 -47.95
CA ALA A 119 -14.53 54.20 -47.86
C ALA A 119 -14.83 55.14 -49.03
N ALA A 120 -14.81 56.43 -48.72
CA ALA A 120 -15.24 57.57 -49.52
C ALA A 120 -14.32 57.91 -50.70
#